data_AF-A0A8H7GTQ6-F1
#
_entry.id   AF-A0A8H7GTQ6-F1
#
_cell.length_a   1.000
_cell.length_b   1.000
_cell.length_c   1.000
_cell.angle_alpha   90.00
_cell.angle_beta   90.00
_cell.angle_gamma   90.00
#
_symmetry.space_group_name_H-M   'P 1'
#
loop_
_entity.id
_entity.type
_entity.pdbx_description
1 polymer ?
#
loop_
_entity_poly.entity_id
_entity_poly.type
_entity_poly.pdbx_seq_one_letter_code
_entity_poly.pdbx_strand_id
1 'polypeptide(L)'
;MAKEIDRLGLPQIAYKLYPNMKTPQQQNGSDCGVFTCTVAKHLAENLPLSFSQKDMPLIRRRMAFEIMNKSLLDSDPLEPHI
;
A
#
# COMPACT_ATOMS: atom_id res chain seq x y z
N MET A 1 12.74 13.67 -15.91
CA MET A 1 13.66 13.56 -14.75
C MET A 1 15.09 13.98 -15.13
N ALA A 2 15.78 13.34 -16.09
CA ALA A 2 17.13 13.76 -16.51
C ALA A 2 17.21 15.23 -16.97
N LYS A 3 16.27 15.68 -17.84
CA LYS A 3 16.20 17.08 -18.29
C LYS A 3 15.99 18.10 -17.17
N GLU A 4 15.40 17.68 -16.05
CA GLU A 4 15.15 18.57 -14.91
C GLU A 4 16.38 18.68 -14.00
N ILE A 5 17.18 17.60 -13.90
CA ILE A 5 18.47 17.58 -13.22
C ILE A 5 19.43 18.58 -13.90
N ASP A 6 19.49 18.55 -15.23
CA ASP A 6 20.31 19.48 -16.02
C ASP A 6 19.87 20.93 -15.83
N ARG A 7 18.55 21.21 -15.81
CA ARG A 7 17.98 22.54 -15.57
C ARG A 7 18.38 23.10 -14.20
N LEU A 8 18.46 22.23 -13.19
CA LEU A 8 18.71 22.60 -11.80
C LEU A 8 20.19 22.58 -11.41
N GLY A 9 21.08 22.11 -12.29
CA GLY A 9 22.50 21.96 -11.98
C GLY A 9 22.79 20.97 -10.84
N LEU A 10 21.90 20.00 -10.64
CA LEU A 10 22.00 19.03 -9.55
C LEU A 10 22.80 17.79 -9.99
N PRO A 11 23.46 17.09 -9.05
CA PRO A 11 24.10 15.82 -9.36
C PRO A 11 23.05 14.78 -9.76
N GLN A 12 23.38 13.95 -10.75
CA GLN A 12 22.51 12.88 -11.18
C GLN A 12 22.44 11.79 -10.11
N ILE A 13 21.27 11.65 -9.49
CA ILE A 13 20.99 10.55 -8.56
C ILE A 13 20.39 9.39 -9.35
N ALA A 14 20.97 8.20 -9.20
CA ALA A 14 20.48 7.00 -9.84
C ALA A 14 19.38 6.36 -8.97
N TYR A 15 18.14 6.41 -9.46
CA TYR A 15 17.03 5.66 -8.88
C TYR A 15 16.72 4.45 -9.74
N LYS A 16 16.51 3.30 -9.09
CA LYS A 16 15.96 2.13 -9.77
C LYS A 16 14.44 2.20 -9.71
N LEU A 17 13.82 2.51 -10.84
CA LEU A 17 12.37 2.45 -10.99
C LEU A 17 11.94 0.99 -11.16
N TYR A 18 10.91 0.57 -10.43
CA TYR A 18 10.25 -0.72 -10.61
C TYR A 18 8.85 -0.49 -11.19
N PRO A 19 8.74 -0.18 -12.50
CA PRO A 19 7.43 -0.03 -13.12
C PRO A 19 6.74 -1.39 -13.22
N ASN A 20 5.41 -1.41 -13.07
CA ASN A 20 4.60 -2.62 -13.27
C ASN A 20 4.90 -3.77 -12.31
N MET A 21 5.27 -3.48 -11.06
CA MET A 21 5.27 -4.51 -10.01
C MET A 21 3.91 -5.18 -9.96
N LYS A 22 3.89 -6.52 -9.88
CA LYS A 22 2.65 -7.26 -9.68
C LYS A 22 2.09 -6.91 -8.31
N THR A 23 0.94 -6.27 -8.29
CA THR A 23 0.23 -5.88 -7.07
C THR A 23 -1.24 -6.30 -7.15
N PRO A 24 -1.91 -6.52 -6.01
CA PRO A 24 -3.35 -6.71 -5.98
C PRO A 24 -4.07 -5.55 -6.70
N GLN A 25 -5.01 -5.90 -7.58
CA GLN A 25 -5.76 -4.93 -8.38
C GLN A 25 -7.17 -4.76 -7.83
N GLN A 26 -7.60 -3.50 -7.69
CA GLN A 26 -8.99 -3.17 -7.39
C GLN A 26 -9.89 -3.52 -8.60
N GLN A 27 -11.15 -3.86 -8.33
CA GLN A 27 -12.16 -4.20 -9.34
C GLN A 27 -13.39 -3.28 -9.26
N ASN A 28 -13.31 -2.20 -8.49
CA ASN A 28 -14.34 -1.17 -8.38
C ASN A 28 -13.72 0.23 -8.30
N GLY A 29 -14.57 1.28 -8.32
CA GLY A 29 -14.14 2.67 -8.28
C GLY A 29 -13.98 3.27 -6.87
N SER A 30 -14.24 2.51 -5.80
CA SER A 30 -14.36 3.04 -4.43
C SER A 30 -13.30 2.52 -3.45
N ASP A 31 -12.52 1.52 -3.83
CA ASP A 31 -11.52 0.88 -2.96
C ASP A 31 -10.08 1.36 -3.20
N CYS A 32 -9.84 2.32 -4.10
CA CYS A 32 -8.47 2.81 -4.38
C CYS A 32 -7.74 3.28 -3.11
N GLY A 33 -8.44 3.97 -2.21
CA GLY A 33 -7.88 4.40 -0.94
C GLY A 33 -7.59 3.21 -0.01
N VAL A 34 -8.46 2.19 0.00
CA VAL A 34 -8.26 0.99 0.82
C VAL A 34 -7.04 0.22 0.32
N PHE A 35 -6.96 -0.07 -0.98
CA PHE A 35 -5.78 -0.71 -1.60
C PHE A 35 -4.49 0.06 -1.33
N THR A 36 -4.51 1.39 -1.48
CA THR A 36 -3.32 2.24 -1.24
C THR A 36 -2.82 2.09 0.19
N CYS A 37 -3.71 2.19 1.18
CA CYS A 37 -3.36 2.02 2.59
C CYS A 37 -2.91 0.59 2.91
N THR A 38 -3.55 -0.43 2.34
CA THR A 38 -3.17 -1.83 2.55
C THR A 38 -1.79 -2.13 1.99
N VAL A 39 -1.46 -1.65 0.78
CA VAL A 39 -0.11 -1.76 0.22
C VAL A 39 0.90 -1.05 1.13
N ALA A 40 0.61 0.18 1.56
CA ALA A 40 1.51 0.94 2.42
C ALA A 40 1.80 0.21 3.75
N LYS A 41 0.77 -0.37 4.38
CA LYS A 41 0.92 -1.16 5.61
C LYS A 41 1.81 -2.39 5.38
N HIS A 42 1.54 -3.19 4.35
CA HIS A 42 2.33 -4.38 4.05
C HIS A 42 3.80 -4.04 3.76
N LEU A 43 4.05 -2.97 2.99
CA LEU A 43 5.42 -2.52 2.72
C LEU A 43 6.14 -2.04 4.00
N ALA A 44 5.44 -1.34 4.89
CA ALA A 44 6.00 -0.90 6.17
C ALA A 44 6.33 -2.07 7.11
N GLU A 45 5.57 -3.16 7.01
CA GLU A 45 5.73 -4.37 7.84
C GLU A 45 6.57 -5.46 7.16
N ASN A 46 7.13 -5.20 5.97
CA ASN A 46 7.83 -6.19 5.14
C ASN A 46 7.01 -7.45 4.83
N LEU A 47 5.69 -7.31 4.71
CA LEU A 47 4.76 -8.38 4.39
C LEU A 47 4.53 -8.53 2.87
N PRO A 48 4.26 -9.75 2.38
CA PRO A 48 3.91 -9.96 0.98
C PRO A 48 2.54 -9.35 0.65
N LEU A 49 2.36 -8.81 -0.56
CA LEU A 49 1.08 -8.27 -1.01
C LEU A 49 0.07 -9.39 -1.37
N SER A 50 -0.34 -10.20 -0.38
CA SER A 50 -1.15 -11.43 -0.54
C SER A 50 -2.67 -11.22 -0.45
N PHE A 51 -3.12 -9.97 -0.31
CA PHE A 51 -4.54 -9.61 -0.25
C PHE A 51 -5.19 -9.46 -1.63
N SER A 52 -6.52 -9.34 -1.67
CA SER A 52 -7.30 -9.21 -2.89
C SER A 52 -8.57 -8.37 -2.70
N GLN A 53 -9.30 -8.15 -3.79
CA GLN A 53 -10.57 -7.41 -3.76
C GLN A 53 -11.61 -7.99 -2.78
N LYS A 54 -11.59 -9.32 -2.55
CA LYS A 54 -12.55 -9.99 -1.65
C LYS A 54 -12.36 -9.59 -0.18
N ASP A 55 -11.17 -9.09 0.16
CA ASP A 55 -10.77 -8.75 1.53
C ASP A 55 -11.15 -7.31 1.90
N MET A 56 -11.45 -6.47 0.90
CA MET A 56 -11.76 -5.04 1.06
C MET A 56 -12.90 -4.75 2.04
N PRO A 57 -14.01 -5.53 2.10
CA PRO A 57 -15.05 -5.28 3.10
C PRO A 57 -14.54 -5.42 4.55
N LEU A 58 -13.67 -6.41 4.82
CA LEU A 58 -13.09 -6.61 6.14
C LEU A 58 -12.07 -5.52 6.47
N ILE A 59 -11.16 -5.24 5.53
CA ILE A 59 -10.12 -4.21 5.69
C ILE A 59 -10.77 -2.83 5.90
N ARG A 60 -11.83 -2.48 5.16
CA ARG A 60 -12.57 -1.23 5.33
C ARG A 60 -13.15 -1.10 6.75
N ARG A 61 -13.73 -2.18 7.29
CA ARG A 61 -14.22 -2.20 8.68
C ARG A 61 -13.09 -2.06 9.70
N ARG A 62 -11.96 -2.73 9.46
CA ARG A 62 -10.76 -2.59 10.30
C ARG A 62 -10.25 -1.15 10.31
N MET A 63 -10.10 -0.52 9.14
CA MET A 63 -9.67 0.88 9.04
C MET A 63 -10.59 1.80 9.84
N ALA A 64 -11.92 1.63 9.71
CA ALA A 64 -12.87 2.42 10.48
C ALA A 64 -12.67 2.23 12.00
N PHE A 65 -12.49 0.98 12.45
CA PHE A 65 -12.22 0.67 13.84
C PHE A 65 -10.92 1.30 14.35
N GLU A 66 -9.82 1.16 13.60
CA GLU A 66 -8.51 1.71 13.97
C GLU A 66 -8.53 3.24 14.03
N ILE A 67 -9.24 3.90 13.10
CA ILE A 67 -9.43 5.36 13.09
C ILE A 67 -10.23 5.81 14.31
N MET A 68 -11.36 5.15 14.60
CA MET A 68 -12.22 5.51 15.75
C MET A 68 -11.48 5.34 17.08
N ASN A 69 -10.66 4.30 17.20
CA ASN A 69 -9.90 4.01 18.43
C ASN A 69 -8.52 4.69 18.48
N LYS A 70 -8.08 5.33 17.40
CA LYS A 70 -6.74 5.95 17.26
C LYS A 70 -5.60 4.97 17.56
N SER A 71 -5.79 3.69 17.24
CA SER A 71 -4.81 2.62 17.47
C SER A 71 -4.88 1.61 16.34
N LEU A 72 -3.71 1.17 15.85
CA LEU A 72 -3.61 0.06 14.92
C LEU A 72 -3.74 -1.27 15.68
N LEU A 73 -4.29 -2.29 15.03
CA LEU A 73 -4.25 -3.66 15.55
C LEU A 73 -2.91 -4.32 15.16
N ASP A 74 -2.35 -5.13 16.05
CA ASP A 74 -1.02 -5.74 15.85
C ASP A 74 -0.98 -6.83 14.77
N SER A 75 -2.13 -7.47 14.46
CA SER A 75 -2.20 -8.57 13.50
C SER A 75 -2.72 -8.15 12.13
N ASP A 76 -2.26 -8.83 11.08
CA ASP A 76 -2.89 -8.78 9.77
C ASP A 76 -4.23 -9.54 9.82
N PRO A 77 -5.38 -8.96 9.41
CA PRO A 77 -6.67 -9.63 9.34
C PRO A 77 -6.69 -10.78 8.34
N LEU A 78 -5.64 -10.94 7.52
CA LEU A 78 -5.49 -12.00 6.53
C LEU A 78 -4.41 -13.02 6.88
N GLU A 79 -3.65 -12.83 7.97
CA GLU A 79 -2.80 -13.88 8.51
C GLU A 79 -3.69 -14.97 9.15
N PRO A 80 -3.45 -16.26 8.86
CA PRO A 80 -4.10 -17.32 9.61
C PRO A 80 -3.65 -17.22 11.07
N HIS A 81 -4.57 -16.91 11.98
CA HIS A 81 -4.35 -17.04 13.41
C HIS A 81 -3.99 -18.50 13.69
N ILE A 82 -2.71 -18.76 14.04
CA ILE A 82 -2.29 -20.01 14.67
C ILE A 82 -2.92 -20.08 16.06
#